data_AF-A0A509L869-F1
#
_entry.id   AF-A0A509L869-F1
#
_cell.length_a   1.000
_cell.length_b   1.000
_cell.length_c   1.000
_cell.angle_alpha   90.00
_cell.angle_beta   90.00
_cell.angle_gamma   90.00
#
_symmetry.space_group_name_H-M   'P 1'
#
loop_
_entity.id
_entity.type
_entity.pdbx_description
1 polymer ?
#
loop_
_entity_poly.entity_id
_entity_poly.type
_entity_poly.pdbx_seq_one_letter_code
_entity_poly.pdbx_strand_id
1 'polypeptide(L)' 'MSVMSIRVDSAKKKALKVIATIEGKSMGGIVSELIEEYIQKNKAKIQKLSKNDTLDEIMKLSEPAFMEWDNDEDEIYNEL' A
#
# COMPACT_ATOMS: atom_id res chain seq x y z
N MET A 1 11.56 3.28 8.06
CA MET A 1 10.42 3.05 7.15
C MET A 1 10.66 1.70 6.50
N SER A 2 9.67 0.83 6.44
CA SER A 2 9.74 -0.41 5.66
C SER A 2 9.62 -0.11 4.16
N VAL A 3 10.20 -0.96 3.32
CA VAL A 3 10.06 -0.89 1.86
C VAL A 3 8.86 -1.74 1.45
N MET A 4 8.08 -1.27 0.48
CA MET A 4 6.98 -2.03 -0.12
C MET A 4 7.16 -2.05 -1.64
N SER A 5 7.33 -3.24 -2.19
CA SER A 5 7.39 -3.46 -3.64
C SER A 5 5.99 -3.71 -4.20
N ILE A 6 5.54 -2.84 -5.12
CA ILE A 6 4.25 -3.02 -5.80
C ILE A 6 4.43 -3.28 -7.30
N ARG A 7 3.78 -4.33 -7.80
CA ARG A 7 3.70 -4.60 -9.24
C ARG A 7 2.62 -3.72 -9.86
N VAL A 8 3.01 -2.90 -10.83
CA VAL A 8 2.12 -1.97 -11.54
C VAL A 8 2.31 -2.14 -13.04
N ASP A 9 1.20 -2.15 -13.77
CA ASP A 9 1.23 -2.17 -15.24
C ASP A 9 2.08 -1.02 -15.82
N SER A 10 2.77 -1.30 -16.92
CA SER A 10 3.72 -0.38 -17.54
C SER A 10 3.07 0.93 -18.01
N ALA A 11 1.83 0.89 -18.50
CA ALA A 11 1.11 2.08 -18.94
C ALA A 11 0.74 2.97 -17.76
N LYS A 12 0.25 2.35 -16.66
CA LYS A 12 -0.05 3.06 -15.41
C LYS A 12 1.20 3.70 -14.80
N LYS A 13 2.33 2.98 -14.77
CA LYS A 13 3.62 3.50 -14.30
C LYS A 13 4.06 4.72 -15.11
N LYS A 14 3.92 4.68 -16.45
CA LYS A 14 4.24 5.82 -17.32
C LYS A 14 3.33 7.02 -17.04
N ALA A 15 2.02 6.80 -16.93
CA ALA A 15 1.08 7.87 -16.61
C ALA A 15 1.40 8.56 -15.27
N LEU A 16 1.69 7.77 -14.23
CA LEU A 16 2.07 8.31 -12.92
C LEU A 16 3.35 9.15 -12.99
N LYS A 17 4.36 8.74 -13.78
CA LYS A 17 5.58 9.54 -13.97
C LYS A 17 5.30 10.91 -14.59
N VAL A 18 4.40 10.95 -15.58
CA VAL A 18 4.00 12.21 -16.21
C VAL A 18 3.31 13.11 -15.20
N ILE A 19 2.36 12.57 -14.42
CA ILE A 19 1.66 13.31 -13.36
C ILE A 19 2.64 13.84 -12.32
N ALA A 20 3.56 13.00 -11.82
CA ALA A 20 4.62 13.41 -10.88
C ALA A 20 5.43 14.59 -11.40
N THR A 21 5.81 14.54 -12.68
CA THR A 21 6.57 15.63 -13.32
C THR A 21 5.75 16.92 -13.37
N ILE A 22 4.47 16.84 -13.75
CA ILE A 22 3.57 18.00 -13.85
C ILE A 22 3.33 18.64 -12.47
N GLU A 23 3.16 17.82 -11.44
CA GLU A 23 2.88 18.28 -10.08
C GLU A 23 4.14 18.64 -9.26
N GLY A 24 5.33 18.42 -9.81
CA GLY A 24 6.59 18.61 -9.08
C GLY A 24 6.78 17.64 -7.92
N LYS A 25 6.16 16.45 -8.00
CA LYS A 25 6.19 15.41 -6.96
C LYS A 25 7.06 14.23 -7.38
N SER A 26 7.57 13.49 -6.40
CA SER A 26 8.20 12.20 -6.66
C SER A 26 7.13 11.11 -6.86
N MET A 27 7.49 10.01 -7.50
CA MET A 27 6.63 8.83 -7.61
C MET A 27 6.20 8.32 -6.22
N GLY A 28 7.13 8.29 -5.27
CA GLY A 28 6.84 7.92 -3.89
C GLY A 28 5.85 8.88 -3.24
N GLY A 29 6.02 10.19 -3.46
CA GLY A 29 5.12 11.21 -2.93
C GLY A 29 3.67 11.02 -3.38
N ILE A 30 3.44 10.82 -4.69
CA ILE A 30 2.10 10.52 -5.21
C ILE A 30 1.52 9.27 -4.55
N VAL A 31 2.29 8.18 -4.50
CA VAL A 31 1.81 6.92 -3.93
C VAL A 31 1.50 7.07 -2.43
N SER A 32 2.34 7.78 -1.68
CA SER A 32 2.11 8.06 -0.26
C SER A 32 0.85 8.88 -0.02
N GLU A 33 0.62 9.92 -0.83
CA GLU A 33 -0.62 10.72 -0.75
C GLU A 33 -1.86 9.87 -1.03
N LEU A 34 -1.83 9.04 -2.07
CA LEU A 34 -2.93 8.14 -2.41
C LEU A 34 -3.21 7.11 -1.30
N ILE A 35 -2.16 6.57 -0.67
CA ILE A 35 -2.29 5.65 0.45
C ILE A 35 -2.94 6.36 1.65
N GLU A 36 -2.46 7.56 1.99
CA GLU A 36 -2.98 8.34 3.11
C GLU A 36 -4.47 8.68 2.90
N GLU A 37 -4.83 9.19 1.73
CA GLU A 37 -6.22 9.48 1.38
C GLU A 37 -7.12 8.24 1.49
N TYR A 38 -6.64 7.09 1.03
CA TYR A 38 -7.39 5.84 1.10
C TYR A 38 -7.58 5.37 2.55
N ILE A 39 -6.56 5.50 3.39
CA ILE A 39 -6.63 5.19 4.83
C ILE A 39 -7.66 6.11 5.51
N GLN A 40 -7.55 7.43 5.30
CA GLN A 40 -8.47 8.39 5.91
C GLN A 40 -9.92 8.14 5.51
N LYS A 41 -10.17 7.88 4.22
CA LYS A 41 -11.51 7.54 3.71
C LYS A 41 -12.12 6.32 4.41
N ASN A 42 -11.30 5.34 4.80
CA ASN A 42 -11.75 4.10 5.41
C ASN A 42 -11.66 4.07 6.94
N LYS A 43 -11.12 5.13 7.57
CA LYS A 43 -10.89 5.20 9.02
C LYS A 43 -12.16 4.92 9.85
N ALA A 44 -13.29 5.49 9.45
CA ALA A 44 -14.58 5.27 10.12
C ALA A 44 -15.05 3.80 10.03
N LYS A 45 -14.80 3.13 8.90
CA LYS A 45 -15.12 1.71 8.70
C LYS A 45 -14.25 0.82 9.60
N ILE A 46 -12.95 1.11 9.67
CA ILE A 46 -12.00 0.40 10.54
C ILE A 46 -12.42 0.53 12.01
N GLN A 47 -12.71 1.76 12.46
CA GLN A 47 -13.15 2.01 13.83
C GLN A 47 -14.46 1.29 14.19
N LYS A 48 -15.41 1.20 13.26
CA LYS A 48 -16.66 0.48 13.47
C LYS A 48 -16.43 -1.03 13.62
N LEU A 49 -15.58 -1.61 12.78
CA LEU A 49 -15.27 -3.05 12.83
C LEU A 49 -14.43 -3.42 14.06
N SER A 50 -13.52 -2.54 14.47
CA SER A 50 -12.68 -2.73 15.66
C SER A 50 -13.50 -2.77 16.96
N LYS A 51 -14.61 -2.02 17.05
CA LYS A 51 -15.48 -1.99 18.24
C LYS A 51 -16.39 -3.20 18.40
N ASN A 52 -16.52 -4.03 17.36
CA ASN A 52 -17.47 -5.15 17.33
C ASN A 52 -16.76 -6.52 17.44
N ASP A 53 -15.49 -6.57 17.87
CA ASP A 53 -14.61 -7.75 17.90
C ASP A 53 -14.46 -8.49 16.54
N THR A 54 -15.08 -7.96 15.48
CA THR A 54 -15.12 -8.58 14.15
C THR A 54 -13.84 -8.33 13.37
N LEU A 55 -13.10 -7.27 13.70
CA LEU A 55 -11.88 -6.92 12.99
C LEU A 55 -10.79 -7.98 13.19
N ASP A 56 -10.60 -8.46 14.42
CA ASP A 56 -9.57 -9.44 14.74
C ASP A 56 -9.82 -10.78 14.05
N GLU A 57 -11.09 -11.19 13.95
CA GLU A 57 -11.48 -12.40 13.20
C GLU A 57 -11.23 -12.24 11.69
N ILE A 58 -11.57 -11.09 11.12
CA ILE A 58 -11.30 -10.78 9.69
C ILE A 58 -9.79 -10.76 9.43
N MET A 59 -9.00 -10.18 10.33
CA MET A 59 -7.55 -10.11 10.19
C MET A 59 -6.90 -11.50 10.23
N LYS A 60 -7.31 -12.36 11.17
CA LYS A 60 -6.84 -13.76 11.23
C LYS A 60 -7.18 -14.55 9.97
N LEU A 61 -8.38 -14.37 9.41
CA LEU A 61 -8.77 -15.02 8.16
C LEU A 61 -7.98 -14.52 6.95
N SER A 62 -7.50 -13.28 6.99
CA SER A 62 -6.77 -12.62 5.89
C SER A 62 -5.25 -12.81 5.99
N GLU A 63 -4.75 -13.35 7.09
CA GLU A 63 -3.33 -13.60 7.36
C GLU A 63 -2.60 -14.34 6.22
N PRO A 64 -3.18 -15.38 5.58
CA PRO A 64 -2.55 -16.02 4.43
C PRO A 64 -2.38 -15.11 3.21
N ALA A 65 -3.29 -14.16 2.99
CA ALA A 65 -3.19 -13.20 1.89
C ALA A 65 -2.15 -12.11 2.17
N PHE A 66 -1.83 -11.85 3.45
CA PHE A 66 -0.78 -10.91 3.83
C PHE A 66 0.62 -11.52 3.71
N MET A 67 0.77 -12.85 3.82
CA MET A 67 2.06 -13.52 3.55
C MET A 67 2.55 -13.30 2.11
N GLU A 68 1.67 -13.09 1.13
CA GLU A 68 2.08 -12.74 -0.24
C GLU A 68 2.80 -11.38 -0.33
N TRP A 69 2.61 -10.52 0.68
CA TRP A 69 3.24 -9.22 0.80
C TRP A 69 4.49 -9.25 1.69
N ASP A 70 4.67 -10.32 2.47
CA ASP A 70 5.85 -10.61 3.29
C ASP A 70 6.77 -11.53 2.49
N ASN A 71 7.34 -10.99 1.41
CA ASN A 71 8.17 -11.77 0.49
C ASN A 71 9.65 -11.64 0.88
N ASP A 72 10.28 -12.76 1.26
CA ASP A 72 11.73 -12.88 1.45
C ASP A 72 12.54 -12.42 0.21
N GLU A 73 11.92 -12.39 -0.98
CA GLU A 73 12.54 -11.87 -2.21
C GLU A 73 12.85 -10.37 -2.17
N ASP A 74 12.17 -9.56 -1.33
CA ASP A 74 12.51 -8.15 -1.16
C ASP A 74 13.87 -7.96 -0.44
N GLU A 75 14.37 -8.99 0.29
CA GLU A 75 15.72 -8.94 0.88
C GLU A 75 16.84 -9.03 -0.16
N ILE A 76 16.61 -9.73 -1.28
CA ILE A 76 17.62 -9.94 -2.34
C ILE A 76 17.98 -8.61 -3.04
N TYR A 77 17.07 -7.65 -3.07
CA TYR A 77 17.28 -6.34 -3.70
C TYR A 77 17.83 -5.27 -2.74
N ASN A 78 18.02 -5.58 -1.44
CA ASN A 78 18.54 -4.63 -0.46
C ASN A 78 20.07 -4.42 -0.54
N GLU A 79 20.79 -5.29 -1.26
CA GLU A 79 22.26 -5.20 -1.43
C GLU A 79 22.71 -4.68 -2.82
N LEU A 80 21.79 -4.18 -3.64
CA LEU A 80 22.06 -3.46 -4.91
C LEU A 80 21.99 -1.95 -4.73
#